data_AF-A0A267FFS7-F1
#
_entry.id   AF-A0A267FFS7-F1
#
_cell.length_a   1.000
_cell.length_b   1.000
_cell.length_c   1.000
_cell.angle_alpha   90.00
_cell.angle_beta   90.00
_cell.angle_gamma   90.00
#
_symmetry.space_group_name_H-M   'P 1'
#
loop_
_entity.id
_entity.type
_entity.pdbx_description
1 polymer ?
#
loop_
_entity_poly.entity_id
_entity_poly.type
_entity_poly.pdbx_seq_one_letter_code
_entity_poly.pdbx_strand_id
1 'polypeptide(L)'
;FLAGQAIALIYEGAWDTQGEGFRPPRLPDLKETVHQLSIDGAKSRAKVDRRRQRANFRDIFAYITTGEFSNQEVKLGQSGEVLILDDWTAKIRYHFFSQVLQQGTNTHMEQNSFVRQVFGLGPPVLKVTSGGPGGGRMSKTERRCLLQANEKFLKQNRNAQRTKRQLRLSESQ
;
A
#
# COMPACT_ATOMS: atom_id res chain seq x y z
N PHE A 1 8.16 3.32 -14.71
CA PHE A 1 7.59 2.77 -13.46
C PHE A 1 7.23 3.92 -12.51
N LEU A 2 8.21 4.71 -12.04
CA LEU A 2 7.95 5.84 -11.13
C LEU A 2 7.02 6.91 -11.70
N ALA A 3 7.17 7.28 -12.97
CA ALA A 3 6.29 8.28 -13.60
C ALA A 3 4.80 7.90 -13.55
N GLY A 4 4.46 6.62 -13.80
CA GLY A 4 3.08 6.14 -13.72
C GLY A 4 2.53 6.20 -12.29
N GLN A 5 3.33 5.78 -11.31
CA GLN A 5 2.95 5.88 -9.90
C GLN A 5 2.78 7.33 -9.45
N ALA A 6 3.65 8.24 -9.90
CA ALA A 6 3.55 9.66 -9.63
C ALA A 6 2.26 10.26 -10.22
N ILE A 7 1.89 9.88 -11.45
CA ILE A 7 0.60 10.28 -12.06
C ILE A 7 -0.57 9.84 -11.17
N ALA A 8 -0.58 8.57 -10.73
CA ALA A 8 -1.64 8.05 -9.88
C ALA A 8 -1.71 8.78 -8.53
N LEU A 9 -0.55 9.10 -7.93
CA LEU A 9 -0.47 9.84 -6.67
C LEU A 9 -0.95 11.29 -6.82
N ILE A 10 -0.55 11.97 -7.88
CA ILE A 10 -0.99 13.35 -8.17
C ILE A 10 -2.49 13.36 -8.42
N TYR A 11 -3.01 12.37 -9.16
CA TYR A 11 -4.44 12.23 -9.40
C TYR A 11 -5.22 12.00 -8.10
N GLU A 12 -4.72 11.10 -7.24
CA GLU A 12 -5.29 10.86 -5.90
C GLU A 12 -5.30 12.13 -5.05
N GLY A 13 -4.16 12.84 -4.95
CA GLY A 13 -4.05 14.06 -4.15
C GLY A 13 -4.87 15.22 -4.71
N ALA A 14 -5.01 15.33 -6.04
CA ALA A 14 -5.85 16.34 -6.66
C ALA A 14 -7.33 16.10 -6.36
N TRP A 15 -7.77 14.84 -6.32
CA TRP A 15 -9.12 14.50 -5.85
C TRP A 15 -9.32 14.84 -4.36
N ASP A 16 -8.37 14.50 -3.50
CA ASP A 16 -8.48 14.77 -2.06
C ASP A 16 -8.51 16.28 -1.74
N THR A 17 -7.92 17.13 -2.59
CA THR A 17 -7.82 18.59 -2.38
C THR A 17 -8.89 19.41 -3.08
N GLN A 18 -9.24 19.07 -4.32
CA GLN A 18 -10.20 19.83 -5.13
C GLN A 18 -11.62 19.25 -5.09
N GLY A 19 -11.79 18.10 -4.44
CA GLY A 19 -13.10 17.48 -4.25
C GLY A 19 -13.66 16.84 -5.51
N GLU A 20 -14.95 16.52 -5.41
CA GLU A 20 -15.72 15.80 -6.43
C GLU A 20 -15.72 16.54 -7.78
N GLY A 21 -15.53 15.81 -8.87
CA GLY A 21 -15.56 16.38 -10.23
C GLY A 21 -14.22 16.90 -10.77
N PHE A 22 -13.11 16.77 -10.04
CA PHE A 22 -11.79 17.09 -10.62
C PHE A 22 -11.56 16.28 -11.90
N ARG A 23 -11.35 17.00 -13.00
CA ARG A 23 -10.98 16.48 -14.30
C ARG A 23 -9.75 17.23 -14.77
N PRO A 24 -8.58 16.56 -14.87
CA PRO A 24 -7.41 17.16 -15.49
C PRO A 24 -7.78 17.69 -16.89
N PRO A 25 -7.34 18.90 -17.28
CA PRO A 25 -7.67 19.49 -18.58
C PRO A 25 -7.34 18.61 -19.80
N ARG A 26 -6.34 17.72 -19.66
CA ARG A 26 -5.92 16.75 -20.69
C ARG A 26 -6.12 15.29 -20.26
N LEU A 27 -7.18 15.03 -19.50
CA LEU A 27 -7.51 13.66 -19.05
C LEU A 27 -7.66 12.65 -20.21
N PRO A 28 -8.29 12.98 -21.37
CA PRO A 28 -8.36 12.06 -22.49
C PRO A 28 -6.99 11.66 -23.03
N ASP A 29 -6.10 12.63 -23.26
CA ASP A 29 -4.74 12.40 -23.74
C ASP A 29 -3.93 11.56 -22.74
N LEU A 30 -4.12 11.82 -21.44
CA LEU A 30 -3.49 11.06 -20.37
C LEU A 30 -3.98 9.61 -20.36
N LYS A 31 -5.30 9.39 -20.46
CA LYS A 31 -5.90 8.05 -20.51
C LYS A 31 -5.37 7.27 -21.72
N GLU A 32 -5.31 7.89 -22.89
CA GLU A 32 -4.77 7.26 -24.09
C GLU A 32 -3.28 6.91 -23.92
N THR A 33 -2.48 7.84 -23.41
CA THR A 33 -1.05 7.61 -23.16
C THR A 33 -0.83 6.46 -22.18
N VAL A 34 -1.57 6.44 -21.06
CA VAL A 34 -1.49 5.38 -20.05
C VAL A 34 -1.97 4.04 -20.62
N HIS A 35 -3.02 4.05 -21.45
CA HIS A 35 -3.52 2.86 -22.12
C HIS A 35 -2.46 2.27 -23.06
N GLN A 36 -1.83 3.08 -23.91
CA GLN A 36 -0.75 2.63 -24.80
C GLN A 36 0.43 2.02 -24.01
N LEU A 37 0.82 2.62 -22.89
CA LEU A 37 1.86 2.09 -22.01
C LEU A 37 1.45 0.79 -21.30
N SER A 38 0.15 0.53 -21.14
CA SER A 38 -0.39 -0.69 -20.54
C SER A 38 -0.31 -1.90 -21.49
N ILE A 39 -0.31 -1.65 -22.81
CA ILE A 39 -0.20 -2.67 -23.86
C ILE A 39 1.17 -2.71 -24.55
N ASP A 40 2.08 -1.78 -24.23
CA ASP A 40 3.41 -1.63 -24.84
C ASP A 40 4.21 -2.95 -24.92
N GLY A 41 4.54 -3.34 -26.15
CA GLY A 41 5.28 -4.55 -26.50
C GLY A 41 6.76 -4.33 -26.84
N ALA A 42 7.30 -3.11 -26.69
CA ALA A 42 8.64 -2.74 -27.17
C ALA A 42 9.74 -3.70 -26.68
N LYS A 43 10.32 -4.49 -27.59
CA LYS A 43 11.29 -5.55 -27.27
C LYS A 43 12.66 -5.06 -26.80
N SER A 44 12.91 -3.74 -26.84
CA SER A 44 14.16 -3.11 -26.40
C SER A 44 14.44 -3.23 -24.89
N ARG A 45 13.40 -3.45 -24.07
CA ARG A 45 13.53 -3.63 -22.60
C ARG A 45 13.55 -5.12 -22.23
N ALA A 46 14.05 -5.52 -21.06
CA ALA A 46 14.02 -6.92 -20.64
C ALA A 46 12.58 -7.47 -20.45
N LYS A 47 12.37 -8.78 -20.68
CA LYS A 47 11.04 -9.42 -20.61
C LYS A 47 10.34 -9.21 -19.26
N VAL A 48 11.09 -9.31 -18.17
CA VAL A 48 10.58 -9.13 -16.79
C VAL A 48 10.12 -7.69 -16.58
N ASP A 49 10.94 -6.72 -17.00
CA ASP A 49 10.63 -5.29 -16.84
C ASP A 49 9.41 -4.88 -17.66
N ARG A 50 9.29 -5.36 -18.90
CA ARG A 50 8.10 -5.12 -19.74
C ARG A 50 6.84 -5.70 -19.11
N ARG A 51 6.93 -6.87 -18.48
CA ARG A 51 5.78 -7.47 -17.78
C ARG A 51 5.37 -6.62 -16.57
N ARG A 52 6.34 -6.19 -15.77
CA ARG A 52 6.11 -5.34 -14.58
C ARG A 52 5.55 -3.97 -14.96
N GLN A 53 6.10 -3.35 -16.00
CA GLN A 53 5.65 -2.07 -16.53
C GLN A 53 4.19 -2.13 -17.00
N ARG A 54 3.84 -3.09 -17.86
CA ARG A 54 2.46 -3.27 -18.33
C ARG A 54 1.48 -3.53 -17.19
N ALA A 55 1.85 -4.39 -16.24
CA ALA A 55 1.01 -4.63 -15.06
C ALA A 55 0.77 -3.34 -14.28
N ASN A 56 1.81 -2.55 -14.04
CA ASN A 56 1.70 -1.28 -13.34
C ASN A 56 0.82 -0.26 -14.10
N PHE A 57 0.98 -0.12 -15.41
CA PHE A 57 0.16 0.80 -16.21
C PHE A 57 -1.29 0.32 -16.37
N ARG A 58 -1.56 -1.00 -16.37
CA ARG A 58 -2.93 -1.52 -16.30
C ARG A 58 -3.62 -1.15 -14.99
N ASP A 59 -2.94 -1.28 -13.86
CA ASP A 59 -3.47 -0.86 -12.55
C ASP A 59 -3.80 0.64 -12.55
N ILE A 60 -2.91 1.47 -13.11
CA ILE A 60 -3.09 2.93 -13.19
C ILE A 60 -4.24 3.29 -14.15
N PHE A 61 -4.32 2.62 -15.30
CA PHE A 61 -5.39 2.85 -16.28
C PHE A 61 -6.76 2.56 -15.69
N ALA A 62 -6.90 1.44 -14.97
CA ALA A 62 -8.12 1.09 -14.24
C ALA A 62 -8.44 2.19 -13.21
N TYR A 63 -7.47 2.58 -12.39
CA TYR A 63 -7.68 3.61 -11.37
C TYR A 63 -8.16 4.95 -11.93
N ILE A 64 -7.54 5.46 -13.00
CA ILE A 64 -7.92 6.76 -13.61
C ILE A 64 -9.26 6.68 -14.35
N THR A 65 -9.67 5.49 -14.78
CA THR A 65 -10.89 5.30 -15.59
C THR A 65 -12.11 4.98 -14.73
N THR A 66 -11.97 4.08 -13.77
CA THR A 66 -13.08 3.53 -12.96
C THR A 66 -12.95 3.88 -11.48
N GLY A 67 -11.85 4.49 -11.05
CA GLY A 67 -11.55 4.69 -9.62
C GLY A 67 -11.19 3.38 -8.89
N GLU A 68 -11.07 2.26 -9.61
CA GLU A 68 -10.75 0.99 -9.00
C GLU A 68 -9.28 0.88 -8.64
N PHE A 69 -9.01 0.64 -7.37
CA PHE A 69 -7.71 0.31 -6.84
C PHE A 69 -7.62 -1.18 -6.50
N SER A 70 -6.56 -1.83 -6.99
CA SER A 70 -6.23 -3.23 -6.69
C SER A 70 -5.44 -3.32 -5.40
N ASN A 71 -6.10 -3.83 -4.35
CA ASN A 71 -5.48 -4.01 -3.04
C ASN A 71 -4.35 -5.04 -3.12
N GLN A 72 -3.22 -4.73 -2.48
CA GLN A 72 -2.10 -5.66 -2.37
C GLN A 72 -1.87 -6.04 -0.92
N GLU A 73 -1.70 -7.33 -0.67
CA GLU A 73 -1.40 -7.85 0.66
C GLU A 73 0.07 -8.25 0.74
N VAL A 74 0.80 -7.66 1.68
CA VAL A 74 2.21 -7.93 1.95
C VAL A 74 2.31 -8.61 3.31
N LYS A 75 2.77 -9.86 3.32
CA LYS A 75 3.05 -10.60 4.56
C LYS A 75 4.36 -10.11 5.17
N LEU A 76 4.30 -9.66 6.42
CA LEU A 76 5.42 -9.11 7.18
C LEU A 76 6.15 -10.22 7.94
N GLY A 77 7.28 -10.66 7.37
CA GLY A 77 8.25 -11.52 8.03
C GLY A 77 7.68 -12.74 8.76
N GLN A 78 8.16 -12.96 9.99
CA GLN A 78 7.83 -14.08 10.86
C GLN A 78 6.66 -13.77 11.81
N SER A 79 6.29 -12.49 11.97
CA SER A 79 5.14 -12.07 12.76
C SER A 79 3.81 -12.60 12.19
N GLY A 80 3.77 -12.86 10.87
CA GLY A 80 2.56 -13.28 10.16
C GLY A 80 1.56 -12.15 9.95
N GLU A 81 1.90 -10.90 10.34
CA GLU A 81 1.07 -9.73 10.09
C GLU A 81 0.98 -9.45 8.59
N VAL A 82 -0.18 -8.94 8.14
CA VAL A 82 -0.40 -8.60 6.74
C VAL A 82 -0.61 -7.10 6.61
N LEU A 83 0.32 -6.43 5.92
CA LEU A 83 0.14 -5.05 5.50
C LEU A 83 -0.72 -5.04 4.25
N ILE A 84 -1.89 -4.42 4.34
CA ILE A 84 -2.77 -4.19 3.21
C ILE A 84 -2.42 -2.83 2.63
N LEU A 85 -2.06 -2.79 1.35
CA LEU A 85 -1.85 -1.59 0.57
C LEU A 85 -3.15 -1.36 -0.21
N ASP A 86 -3.95 -0.39 0.23
CA ASP A 86 -5.31 -0.13 -0.26
C ASP A 86 -5.47 1.24 -0.97
N ASP A 87 -4.40 2.04 -1.04
CA ASP A 87 -4.30 3.29 -1.80
C ASP A 87 -2.92 3.45 -2.51
N TRP A 88 -2.81 4.45 -3.40
CA TRP A 88 -1.55 4.68 -4.11
C TRP A 88 -0.48 5.25 -3.19
N THR A 89 -0.89 6.08 -2.24
CA THR A 89 0.00 6.64 -1.23
C THR A 89 0.72 5.55 -0.43
N ALA A 90 0.03 4.56 0.13
CA ALA A 90 0.61 3.44 0.88
C ALA A 90 1.42 2.53 -0.03
N LYS A 91 0.96 2.25 -1.26
CA LYS A 91 1.72 1.43 -2.23
C LYS A 91 3.07 2.07 -2.58
N ILE A 92 3.10 3.38 -2.80
CA ILE A 92 4.32 4.14 -3.10
C ILE A 92 5.20 4.27 -1.86
N ARG A 93 4.60 4.57 -0.70
CA ARG A 93 5.31 4.62 0.59
C ARG A 93 6.02 3.30 0.87
N TYR A 94 5.30 2.18 0.80
CA TYR A 94 5.89 0.85 0.96
C TYR A 94 6.99 0.59 -0.07
N HIS A 95 6.78 0.99 -1.34
CA HIS A 95 7.82 0.86 -2.36
C HIS A 95 9.11 1.59 -1.95
N PHE A 96 9.06 2.86 -1.57
CA PHE A 96 10.26 3.59 -1.16
C PHE A 96 10.92 3.00 0.08
N PHE A 97 10.13 2.67 1.12
CA PHE A 97 10.67 2.00 2.31
C PHE A 97 11.36 0.68 1.95
N SER A 98 10.79 -0.12 1.04
CA SER A 98 11.40 -1.37 0.60
C SER A 98 12.71 -1.17 -0.17
N GLN A 99 12.87 -0.05 -0.88
CA GLN A 99 14.10 0.27 -1.59
C GLN A 99 15.20 0.77 -0.65
N VAL A 100 14.84 1.55 0.38
CA VAL A 100 15.79 2.08 1.37
C VAL A 100 16.23 0.99 2.34
N LEU A 101 15.28 0.20 2.86
CA LEU A 101 15.54 -0.82 3.87
C LEU A 101 16.00 -2.16 3.26
N GLN A 102 15.70 -2.40 1.99
CA GLN A 102 16.10 -3.60 1.23
C GLN A 102 15.82 -4.89 2.00
N GLN A 103 16.85 -5.71 2.26
CA GLN A 103 16.78 -6.95 3.02
C GLN A 103 16.27 -6.76 4.47
N GLY A 104 16.40 -5.56 5.03
CA GLY A 104 15.91 -5.20 6.37
C GLY A 104 14.42 -4.84 6.42
N THR A 105 13.72 -4.75 5.29
CA THR A 105 12.33 -4.26 5.24
C THR A 105 11.42 -4.99 6.23
N ASN A 106 11.44 -6.31 6.25
CA ASN A 106 10.60 -7.10 7.16
C ASN A 106 10.95 -6.85 8.64
N THR A 107 12.24 -6.83 8.97
CA THR A 107 12.71 -6.60 10.35
C THR A 107 12.27 -5.24 10.87
N HIS A 108 12.41 -4.19 10.04
CA HIS A 108 11.99 -2.85 10.41
C HIS A 108 10.46 -2.71 10.50
N MET A 109 9.71 -3.32 9.59
CA MET A 109 8.25 -3.34 9.67
C MET A 109 7.73 -4.06 10.91
N GLU A 110 8.47 -5.07 11.40
CA GLU A 110 8.10 -5.81 12.61
C GLU A 110 8.49 -5.06 13.90
N GLN A 111 9.70 -4.50 13.96
CA GLN A 111 10.33 -4.09 15.21
C GLN A 111 10.41 -2.58 15.40
N ASN A 112 10.48 -1.81 14.32
CA ASN A 112 10.72 -0.38 14.39
C ASN A 112 9.40 0.37 14.65
N SER A 113 9.29 1.01 15.81
CA SER A 113 8.09 1.75 16.22
C SER A 113 7.72 2.88 15.26
N PHE A 114 8.72 3.61 14.73
CA PHE A 114 8.49 4.66 13.74
C PHE A 114 7.94 4.11 12.43
N VAL A 115 8.56 3.06 11.88
CA VAL A 115 8.07 2.41 10.64
C VAL A 115 6.65 1.90 10.86
N ARG A 116 6.38 1.24 11.97
CA ARG A 116 5.03 0.74 12.29
C ARG A 116 4.00 1.86 12.44
N GLN A 117 4.37 2.98 13.05
CA GLN A 117 3.51 4.15 13.14
C GLN A 117 3.19 4.71 11.75
N VAL A 118 4.19 4.82 10.86
CA VAL A 118 4.03 5.30 9.49
C VAL A 118 3.08 4.43 8.67
N PHE A 119 3.06 3.12 8.90
CA PHE A 119 2.16 2.17 8.22
C PHE A 119 0.89 1.85 9.01
N GLY A 120 0.69 2.47 10.18
CA GLY A 120 -0.48 2.20 11.03
C GLY A 120 -0.57 0.74 11.50
N LEU A 121 0.57 0.06 11.68
CA LEU A 121 0.66 -1.34 12.10
C LEU A 121 0.53 -1.52 13.63
N GLY A 122 0.34 -0.44 14.38
CA GLY A 122 0.31 -0.46 15.84
C GLY A 122 1.69 -0.71 16.48
N PRO A 123 1.76 -0.87 17.81
CA PRO A 123 3.00 -1.13 18.52
C PRO A 123 3.72 -2.39 17.99
N PRO A 124 5.07 -2.45 18.05
CA PRO A 124 5.81 -3.65 17.70
C PRO A 124 5.25 -4.87 18.41
N VAL A 125 4.93 -5.91 17.64
CA VAL A 125 4.58 -7.21 18.22
C VAL A 125 5.85 -7.73 18.86
N LEU A 126 5.93 -7.63 20.19
CA LEU A 126 7.07 -8.07 20.97
C LEU A 126 7.40 -9.52 20.56
N LYS A 127 8.59 -9.71 19.97
CA LYS A 127 9.15 -11.03 19.80
C LYS A 127 9.35 -11.55 21.22
N VAL A 128 8.53 -12.51 21.62
CA VAL A 128 8.89 -13.40 22.73
C VAL A 128 10.18 -14.05 22.27
N THR A 129 11.31 -13.54 22.74
CA THR A 129 12.59 -14.22 22.59
C THR A 129 12.42 -15.55 23.31
N SER A 130 12.15 -16.60 22.57
CA SER A 130 12.41 -17.95 23.03
C SER A 130 13.94 -18.08 23.14
N GLY A 131 14.49 -17.78 24.32
CA GLY A 131 15.86 -18.17 24.68
C GLY A 131 16.86 -17.05 24.98
N GLY A 132 16.54 -16.09 25.86
CA GLY A 132 17.53 -15.23 26.51
C GLY A 132 17.45 -15.37 28.03
N PRO A 133 18.57 -15.45 28.78
CA PRO A 133 18.56 -15.63 30.22
C PRO A 133 18.13 -14.31 30.89
N GLY A 134 16.83 -14.13 31.11
CA GLY A 134 16.27 -12.97 31.82
C GLY A 134 14.98 -12.39 31.24
N GLY A 135 14.55 -12.79 30.04
CA GLY A 135 13.31 -12.33 29.44
C GLY A 135 12.11 -13.19 29.85
N GLY A 136 11.26 -12.70 30.74
CA GLY A 136 10.04 -13.39 31.16
C GLY A 136 9.16 -13.78 29.97
N ARG A 137 8.73 -15.05 29.90
CA ARG A 137 7.79 -15.52 28.87
C ARG A 137 6.43 -14.84 29.10
N MET A 138 6.05 -13.95 28.20
CA MET A 138 4.70 -13.38 28.14
C MET A 138 3.65 -14.49 28.24
N SER A 139 2.67 -14.32 29.12
CA SER A 139 1.62 -15.33 29.32
C SER A 139 0.81 -15.53 28.03
N LYS A 140 0.30 -16.74 27.80
CA LYS A 140 -0.59 -17.04 26.66
C LYS A 140 -1.78 -16.07 26.61
N THR A 141 -2.29 -15.68 27.77
CA THR A 141 -3.40 -14.72 27.89
C THR A 141 -3.00 -13.32 27.48
N GLU A 142 -1.85 -12.85 27.95
CA GLU A 142 -1.28 -11.54 27.62
C GLU A 142 -0.98 -11.41 26.12
N ARG A 143 -0.38 -12.45 25.53
CA ARG A 143 -0.17 -12.54 24.07
C ARG A 143 -1.48 -12.43 23.30
N ARG A 144 -2.52 -13.17 23.71
CA ARG A 144 -3.83 -13.14 23.04
C ARG A 144 -4.49 -11.76 23.17
N CYS A 145 -4.35 -11.09 24.31
CA CYS A 145 -4.87 -9.75 24.53
C CYS A 145 -4.19 -8.71 23.61
N LEU A 146 -2.85 -8.74 23.50
CA LEU A 146 -2.10 -7.85 22.63
C LEU A 146 -2.43 -8.06 21.15
N LEU A 147 -2.50 -9.32 20.70
CA LEU A 147 -2.90 -9.64 19.32
C LEU A 147 -4.33 -9.14 19.04
N GLN A 148 -5.26 -9.35 19.98
CA GLN A 148 -6.64 -8.87 19.83
C GLN A 148 -6.74 -7.34 19.80
N ALA A 149 -5.93 -6.64 20.61
CA ALA A 149 -5.87 -5.18 20.59
C ALA A 149 -5.31 -4.66 19.26
N ASN A 150 -4.27 -5.30 18.74
CA ASN A 150 -3.66 -4.93 17.47
C ASN A 150 -4.63 -5.18 16.29
N GLU A 151 -5.30 -6.33 16.27
CA GLU A 151 -6.35 -6.61 15.27
C GLU A 151 -7.49 -5.58 15.31
N LYS A 152 -7.93 -5.16 16.51
CA LYS A 152 -8.95 -4.11 16.65
C LYS A 152 -8.45 -2.78 16.08
N PHE A 153 -7.22 -2.38 16.38
CA PHE A 153 -6.61 -1.16 15.87
C PHE A 153 -6.51 -1.16 14.34
N LEU A 154 -5.99 -2.25 13.76
CA LEU A 154 -5.91 -2.44 12.31
C LEU A 154 -7.29 -2.37 11.64
N LYS A 155 -8.31 -3.00 12.23
CA LYS A 155 -9.69 -2.94 11.73
C LYS A 155 -10.27 -1.52 11.76
N GLN A 156 -10.03 -0.76 12.83
CA GLN A 156 -10.49 0.64 12.93
C GLN A 156 -9.84 1.52 11.87
N ASN A 157 -8.51 1.44 11.73
CA ASN A 157 -7.77 2.21 10.72
C ASN A 157 -8.25 1.87 9.30
N ARG A 158 -8.49 0.57 9.02
CA ARG A 158 -9.03 0.10 7.75
C ARG A 158 -10.43 0.62 7.45
N ASN A 159 -11.33 0.61 8.44
CA ASN A 159 -12.69 1.12 8.23
C ASN A 159 -12.68 2.61 7.86
N ALA A 160 -11.81 3.41 8.50
CA ALA A 160 -11.66 4.82 8.14
C ALA A 160 -11.24 5.02 6.68
N GLN A 161 -10.27 4.23 6.18
CA GLN A 161 -9.82 4.30 4.78
C GLN A 161 -10.88 3.80 3.79
N ARG A 162 -11.63 2.74 4.16
CA ARG A 162 -12.73 2.21 3.35
C ARG A 162 -13.85 3.23 3.18
N THR A 163 -14.26 3.91 4.26
CA THR A 163 -15.30 4.94 4.21
C THR A 163 -14.90 6.09 3.27
N LYS A 164 -13.65 6.58 3.35
CA LYS A 164 -13.14 7.60 2.42
C LYS A 164 -13.24 7.17 0.96
N ARG A 165 -12.99 5.88 0.66
CA ARG A 165 -13.07 5.35 -0.71
C ARG A 165 -14.50 5.10 -1.18
N GLN A 166 -15.40 4.67 -0.30
CA GLN A 166 -16.81 4.48 -0.68
C GLN A 166 -17.45 5.80 -1.08
N LEU A 167 -17.15 6.88 -0.34
CA LEU A 167 -17.53 8.24 -0.73
C LEU A 167 -16.99 8.58 -2.14
N ARG A 168 -15.70 8.31 -2.40
CA ARG A 168 -15.08 8.50 -3.74
C ARG A 168 -15.80 7.74 -4.88
N LEU A 169 -16.40 6.58 -4.61
CA LEU A 169 -17.03 5.71 -5.62
C LEU A 169 -18.54 5.96 -5.82
N SER A 170 -19.28 6.28 -4.75
CA SER A 170 -20.73 6.55 -4.83
C SER A 170 -21.06 7.85 -5.56
N GLU A 171 -20.09 8.74 -5.66
CA GLU A 171 -20.22 10.10 -6.18
C GLU A 171 -19.62 10.24 -7.61
N SER A 172 -19.22 9.11 -8.22
CA SER A 172 -18.75 9.04 -9.61
C SER A 172 -19.76 8.42 -10.60
N GLN A 173 -20.98 8.10 -10.15
CA GLN A 173 -22.12 7.68 -10.98
C GLN A 173 -23.08 8.85 -11.20
#